data_AF-A0A4Y7RGA9-F1
#
_entry.id   AF-A0A4Y7RGA9-F1
#
_cell.length_a   1.000
_cell.length_b   1.000
_cell.length_c   1.000
_cell.angle_alpha   90.00
_cell.angle_beta   90.00
_cell.angle_gamma   90.00
#
_symmetry.space_group_name_H-M   'P 1'
#
loop_
_entity.id
_entity.type
_entity.pdbx_description
1 polymer ?
#
loop_
_entity_poly.entity_id
_entity_poly.type
_entity_poly.pdbx_seq_one_letter_code
_entity_poly.pdbx_strand_id
1 'polypeptide(L)'
;MVIGWVIITFIFYIFIFLIPLIFIIVEMFCVFKGDSLDYIAFIMLLLATILGAKIFFPRLSDLIALVKGKTKIVEGKVIHVNWPYWINGFSINVEGYDFSLNTLCKPKIGVYYQIKYLPYTKFVLEITPRKE
;
A
#
# COMPACT_ATOMS: atom_id res chain seq x y z
N MET A 1 -15.65 1.17 10.25
CA MET A 1 -14.42 0.89 11.00
C MET A 1 -13.12 1.20 10.23
N VAL A 2 -13.09 1.08 8.89
CA VAL A 2 -11.89 1.31 8.05
C VAL A 2 -11.42 2.78 8.04
N ILE A 3 -12.34 3.75 8.03
CA ILE A 3 -12.00 5.18 7.89
C ILE A 3 -11.18 5.72 9.08
N GLY A 4 -11.53 5.33 10.32
CA GLY A 4 -10.82 5.79 11.53
C GLY A 4 -9.37 5.33 11.59
N TRP A 5 -9.10 4.08 11.21
CA TRP A 5 -7.74 3.54 11.12
C TRP A 5 -6.88 4.31 10.12
N VAL A 6 -7.47 4.76 9.02
CA VAL A 6 -6.71 5.44 7.97
C VAL A 6 -6.41 6.89 8.34
N ILE A 7 -7.31 7.58 9.04
CA ILE A 7 -7.03 8.91 9.61
C ILE A 7 -5.89 8.83 10.63
N ILE A 8 -5.91 7.83 11.52
CA ILE A 8 -4.83 7.61 12.50
C ILE A 8 -3.50 7.35 11.78
N THR A 9 -3.51 6.51 10.74
CA THR A 9 -2.30 6.22 9.95
C THR A 9 -1.78 7.47 9.23
N PHE A 10 -2.67 8.35 8.77
CA PHE A 10 -2.32 9.62 8.13
C PHE A 10 -1.69 10.61 9.11
N ILE A 11 -2.26 10.74 10.32
CA ILE A 11 -1.68 11.57 11.38
C ILE A 11 -0.30 11.02 11.76
N PHE A 12 -0.18 9.70 11.98
CA PHE A 12 1.09 9.06 12.33
C PHE A 12 2.15 9.29 11.26
N TYR A 13 1.77 9.28 9.97
CA TYR A 13 2.68 9.58 8.87
C TYR A 13 3.21 11.03 8.90
N ILE A 14 2.35 12.02 9.18
CA ILE A 14 2.79 13.42 9.32
C ILE A 14 3.84 13.53 10.44
N PHE A 15 3.59 12.91 11.59
CA PHE A 15 4.51 13.00 12.73
C PHE A 15 5.82 12.23 12.52
N ILE A 16 5.78 11.06 11.88
CA ILE A 16 6.98 10.22 11.70
C ILE A 16 7.81 10.61 10.48
N PHE A 17 7.21 11.15 9.42
CA PHE A 17 7.93 11.39 8.17
C PHE A 17 8.07 12.88 7.85
N LEU A 18 7.02 13.68 8.04
CA LEU A 18 7.09 15.10 7.69
C LEU A 18 7.98 15.89 8.66
N ILE A 19 7.88 15.59 9.96
CA ILE A 19 8.65 16.30 10.99
C ILE A 19 10.16 16.02 10.88
N PRO A 20 10.64 14.76 10.75
CA PRO A 20 12.06 14.52 10.53
C PRO A 20 12.55 15.11 9.20
N LEU A 21 11.75 15.07 8.14
CA LEU A 21 12.12 15.68 6.86
C LEU A 21 12.31 17.20 6.98
N ILE A 22 11.43 17.90 7.70
CA ILE A 22 11.58 19.35 7.95
C ILE A 22 12.84 19.61 8.80
N PHE A 23 13.06 18.82 9.85
CA PHE A 23 14.24 18.94 10.70
C PHE A 23 15.54 18.77 9.90
N ILE A 24 15.59 17.76 9.03
CA ILE A 24 16.68 17.52 8.09
C ILE A 24 16.91 18.75 7.20
N ILE A 25 15.87 19.28 6.56
CA ILE A 25 16.01 20.44 5.67
C ILE A 25 16.56 21.64 6.44
N VAL A 26 16.07 21.89 7.66
CA VAL A 26 16.56 22.97 8.52
C VAL A 26 18.03 22.75 8.89
N GLU A 27 18.44 21.54 9.28
CA GLU A 27 19.85 21.23 9.56
C GLU A 27 20.74 21.39 8.32
N MET A 28 20.26 21.00 7.14
CA MET A 28 20.99 21.20 5.89
C MET A 28 21.23 22.69 5.59
N PHE A 29 20.28 23.57 5.90
CA PHE A 29 20.43 25.00 5.66
C PHE A 29 21.20 25.73 6.78
N CYS A 30 21.21 25.19 8.00
CA CYS A 30 21.77 25.89 9.16
C CYS A 30 23.15 25.38 9.63
N VAL A 31 23.54 24.11 9.41
CA VAL A 31 24.61 23.48 10.22
C VAL A 31 25.65 22.66 9.44
N PHE A 32 25.83 22.80 8.12
CA PHE A 32 26.88 22.01 7.44
C PHE A 32 28.34 22.46 7.76
N LYS A 33 28.81 22.00 8.91
CA LYS A 33 30.20 21.62 9.24
C LYS A 33 30.15 20.18 9.74
N GLY A 34 29.86 19.21 8.86
CA GLY A 34 29.57 17.83 9.26
C GLY A 34 30.60 16.83 8.75
N ASP A 35 31.03 15.94 9.64
CA ASP A 35 31.91 14.80 9.37
C ASP A 35 31.19 13.72 8.53
N SER A 36 31.94 12.75 7.99
CA SER A 36 31.42 11.73 7.06
C SER A 36 30.28 10.86 7.62
N LEU A 37 30.16 10.72 8.95
CA LEU A 37 29.11 9.94 9.62
C LEU A 37 27.73 10.61 9.53
N ASP A 38 27.67 11.94 9.59
CA ASP A 38 26.41 12.69 9.53
C ASP A 38 25.76 12.58 8.13
N TYR A 39 26.60 12.53 7.08
CA TYR A 39 26.15 12.30 5.71
C TYR A 39 25.52 10.92 5.51
N ILE A 40 26.06 9.87 6.14
CA ILE A 40 25.52 8.51 6.02
C ILE A 40 24.15 8.43 6.71
N ALA A 41 24.03 8.98 7.92
CA ALA A 41 22.76 9.05 8.65
C ALA A 41 21.69 9.80 7.85
N PHE A 42 22.07 10.91 7.23
CA PHE A 42 21.20 11.69 6.35
C PHE A 42 20.70 10.88 5.15
N ILE A 43 21.59 10.18 4.43
CA ILE A 43 21.22 9.36 3.27
C ILE A 43 20.27 8.22 3.69
N MET A 44 20.52 7.58 4.83
CA MET A 44 19.63 6.53 5.35
C MET A 44 18.24 7.07 5.68
N LEU A 45 18.15 8.26 6.29
CA LEU A 45 16.88 8.88 6.64
C LEU A 45 16.09 9.34 5.40
N LEU A 46 16.78 9.85 4.38
CA LEU A 46 16.18 10.18 3.09
C LEU A 46 15.62 8.93 2.39
N LEU A 47 16.39 7.84 2.35
CA LEU A 47 15.94 6.57 1.78
C LEU A 47 14.73 5.99 2.53
N ALA A 48 14.74 6.03 3.86
CA ALA A 48 13.61 5.61 4.68
C ALA A 48 12.34 6.43 4.36
N THR A 49 12.49 7.73 4.15
CA THR A 49 11.38 8.64 3.80
C THR A 49 10.82 8.31 2.42
N ILE A 50 11.67 8.10 1.40
CA ILE A 50 11.25 7.72 0.05
C ILE A 50 10.54 6.36 0.06
N LEU A 51 11.07 5.39 0.82
CA LEU A 51 10.46 4.07 0.94
C LEU A 51 9.10 4.13 1.64
N GLY A 52 9.00 4.88 2.74
CA GLY A 52 7.75 5.13 3.45
C GLY A 52 6.70 5.79 2.57
N ALA A 53 7.10 6.82 1.80
CA ALA A 53 6.26 7.50 0.83
C ALA A 53 5.70 6.53 -0.25
N LYS A 54 6.55 5.69 -0.85
CA LYS A 54 6.12 4.73 -1.88
C LYS A 54 5.06 3.75 -1.38
N ILE A 55 5.12 3.35 -0.12
CA ILE A 55 4.14 2.44 0.50
C ILE A 55 2.87 3.20 0.87
N PHE A 56 3.00 4.44 1.33
CA PHE A 56 1.90 5.22 1.88
C PHE A 56 1.02 5.89 0.82
N PHE A 57 1.61 6.51 -0.21
CA PHE A 57 0.86 7.26 -1.22
C PHE A 57 -0.22 6.44 -1.94
N PRO A 58 0.03 5.18 -2.37
CA PRO A 58 -1.00 4.34 -2.96
C PRO A 58 -2.16 4.06 -2.00
N ARG A 59 -1.86 3.81 -0.71
CA ARG A 59 -2.87 3.54 0.32
C ARG A 59 -3.74 4.77 0.59
N LEU A 60 -3.15 5.96 0.63
CA LEU A 60 -3.88 7.21 0.78
C LEU A 60 -4.77 7.49 -0.44
N SER A 61 -4.24 7.28 -1.65
CA SER A 61 -4.99 7.45 -2.90
C SER A 61 -6.18 6.49 -2.96
N ASP A 62 -6.00 5.25 -2.49
CA ASP A 62 -7.07 4.27 -2.37
C ASP A 62 -8.10 4.60 -1.29
N LEU A 63 -7.70 5.22 -0.17
CA LEU A 63 -8.66 5.76 0.79
C LEU A 63 -9.52 6.84 0.14
N ILE A 64 -8.90 7.78 -0.57
CA ILE A 64 -9.62 8.84 -1.26
C ILE A 64 -10.55 8.24 -2.30
N ALA A 65 -10.10 7.19 -3.00
CA ALA A 65 -10.94 6.45 -3.95
C ALA A 65 -12.14 5.79 -3.23
N LEU A 66 -11.93 5.13 -2.09
CA LEU A 66 -12.98 4.54 -1.26
C LEU A 66 -14.01 5.58 -0.80
N VAL A 67 -13.56 6.71 -0.24
CA VAL A 67 -14.43 7.79 0.23
C VAL A 67 -15.26 8.38 -0.92
N LYS A 68 -14.69 8.44 -2.12
CA LYS A 68 -15.38 8.88 -3.34
C LYS A 68 -16.17 7.76 -4.03
N GLY A 69 -16.24 6.56 -3.46
CA GLY A 69 -16.91 5.40 -4.07
C GLY A 69 -16.26 4.90 -5.38
N LYS A 70 -15.02 5.29 -5.68
CA LYS A 70 -14.28 4.90 -6.88
C LYS A 70 -13.61 3.54 -6.66
N THR A 71 -14.18 2.50 -7.26
CA THR A 71 -13.62 1.14 -7.27
C THR A 71 -13.49 0.65 -8.70
N LYS A 72 -12.51 -0.22 -8.97
CA LYS A 72 -12.40 -0.90 -10.25
C LYS A 72 -12.95 -2.31 -10.14
N ILE A 73 -13.44 -2.82 -11.26
CA ILE A 73 -13.93 -4.19 -11.38
C ILE A 73 -13.12 -4.85 -12.49
N VAL A 74 -12.66 -6.07 -12.24
CA VAL A 74 -12.10 -6.95 -13.26
C VAL A 74 -12.80 -8.29 -13.17
N GLU A 75 -12.95 -8.94 -14.31
CA GLU A 75 -13.48 -10.29 -14.41
C GLU A 75 -12.42 -11.15 -15.06
N GLY A 76 -12.24 -12.36 -14.54
CA GLY A 76 -11.34 -13.30 -15.17
C GLY A 76 -11.13 -14.57 -14.36
N LYS A 77 -10.38 -15.47 -14.95
CA LYS A 77 -10.04 -16.76 -14.34
C LYS A 77 -8.88 -16.61 -13.37
N VAL A 78 -9.03 -17.14 -12.15
CA VAL A 78 -7.91 -17.22 -11.20
C VAL A 78 -6.91 -18.25 -11.69
N ILE A 79 -5.71 -17.79 -12.04
CA ILE A 79 -4.61 -18.60 -12.58
C ILE A 79 -3.76 -19.15 -11.44
N HIS A 80 -3.44 -18.32 -10.46
CA HIS A 80 -2.66 -18.73 -9.31
C HIS A 80 -3.16 -18.08 -8.02
N VAL A 81 -2.90 -18.74 -6.89
CA VAL A 81 -3.05 -18.18 -5.54
C VAL A 81 -1.74 -18.35 -4.80
N ASN A 82 -1.09 -17.23 -4.49
CA ASN A 82 0.15 -17.19 -3.74
C ASN A 82 -0.15 -16.87 -2.28
N TRP A 83 0.61 -17.52 -1.39
CA TRP A 83 0.53 -17.25 0.04
C TRP A 83 1.81 -16.54 0.48
N PRO A 84 1.75 -15.23 0.79
CA PRO A 84 2.87 -14.60 1.49
C PRO A 84 2.96 -15.18 2.90
N TYR A 85 4.08 -15.87 3.16
CA TYR A 85 4.37 -16.67 4.36
C TYR A 85 4.30 -15.95 5.74
N TRP A 86 3.87 -14.67 5.82
CA TRP A 86 4.16 -13.83 6.99
C TRP A 86 3.00 -12.96 7.48
N ILE A 87 1.96 -12.68 6.68
CA ILE A 87 0.87 -11.76 7.08
C ILE A 87 -0.44 -12.23 6.44
N ASN A 88 -1.51 -12.30 7.23
CA ASN A 88 -2.89 -12.62 6.85
C ASN A 88 -3.32 -11.96 5.52
N GLY A 89 -3.03 -12.63 4.42
CA GLY A 89 -3.41 -12.19 3.09
C GLY A 89 -2.95 -13.19 2.04
N PHE A 90 -3.71 -13.30 0.97
CA PHE A 90 -3.35 -14.08 -0.22
C PHE A 90 -3.12 -13.10 -1.36
N SER A 91 -2.22 -13.39 -2.29
CA SER A 91 -2.27 -12.73 -3.59
C SER A 91 -2.87 -13.68 -4.62
N ILE A 92 -3.76 -13.16 -5.46
CA ILE A 92 -4.36 -13.94 -6.54
C ILE A 92 -3.97 -13.31 -7.86
N ASN A 93 -3.74 -14.16 -8.86
CA ASN A 93 -3.55 -13.70 -10.21
C ASN A 93 -4.76 -14.02 -11.05
N VAL A 94 -5.32 -12.98 -11.64
CA VAL A 94 -6.42 -13.08 -12.59
C VAL A 94 -5.93 -12.51 -13.91
N GLU A 95 -5.82 -13.36 -14.91
CA GLU A 95 -5.42 -13.00 -16.28
C GLU A 95 -4.15 -12.15 -16.36
N GLY A 96 -3.14 -12.46 -15.54
CA GLY A 96 -1.87 -11.75 -15.51
C GLY A 96 -1.83 -10.56 -14.55
N TYR A 97 -2.91 -10.25 -13.83
CA TYR A 97 -2.94 -9.21 -12.81
C TYR A 97 -2.91 -9.79 -11.40
N ASP A 98 -1.92 -9.37 -10.61
CA ASP A 98 -1.83 -9.71 -9.20
C ASP A 98 -2.69 -8.77 -8.34
N PHE A 99 -3.52 -9.36 -7.47
CA PHE A 99 -4.38 -8.68 -6.52
C PHE A 99 -4.07 -9.15 -5.11
N SER A 100 -4.16 -8.25 -4.13
CA SER A 100 -4.00 -8.57 -2.71
C SER A 100 -5.37 -8.80 -2.06
N LEU A 101 -5.59 -9.98 -1.49
CA LEU A 101 -6.77 -10.32 -0.68
C LEU A 101 -6.42 -10.34 0.81
N ASN A 102 -7.32 -9.81 1.62
CA ASN A 102 -7.33 -9.96 3.08
C ASN A 102 -8.55 -10.79 3.53
N THR A 103 -8.89 -11.85 2.80
CA THR A 103 -9.99 -12.75 3.15
C THR A 103 -9.47 -14.10 3.60
N LEU A 104 -10.16 -14.69 4.59
CA LEU A 104 -9.91 -16.07 5.03
C LEU A 104 -10.37 -17.10 3.99
N CYS A 105 -11.29 -16.71 3.10
CA CYS A 105 -11.74 -17.58 2.01
C CYS A 105 -10.74 -17.54 0.86
N LYS A 106 -10.10 -18.68 0.60
CA LYS A 106 -9.20 -18.89 -0.53
C LYS A 106 -10.01 -19.13 -1.82
N PRO A 107 -9.91 -18.27 -2.84
CA PRO A 107 -10.57 -18.54 -4.12
C PRO A 107 -9.97 -19.78 -4.79
N LYS A 108 -10.80 -20.49 -5.56
CA LYS A 108 -10.39 -21.73 -6.24
C LYS A 108 -9.69 -21.39 -7.54
N ILE A 109 -8.55 -22.03 -7.78
CA ILE A 109 -7.83 -21.92 -9.05
C ILE A 109 -8.72 -22.48 -10.17
N GLY A 110 -8.74 -21.80 -11.30
CA GLY A 110 -9.50 -22.20 -12.47
C GLY A 110 -10.98 -21.79 -12.47
N VAL A 111 -11.44 -21.08 -11.45
CA VAL A 111 -12.80 -20.52 -11.40
C VAL A 111 -12.78 -19.06 -11.87
N TYR A 112 -13.82 -18.64 -12.59
CA TYR A 112 -14.04 -17.25 -12.96
C TYR A 112 -14.60 -16.45 -11.79
N TYR A 113 -13.97 -15.31 -11.52
CA TYR A 113 -14.40 -14.40 -10.47
C TYR A 113 -14.57 -13.00 -11.03
N GLN A 114 -15.58 -12.30 -10.50
CA GLN A 114 -15.66 -10.86 -10.56
C GLN A 114 -14.99 -10.30 -9.30
N ILE A 115 -13.97 -9.46 -9.49
CA ILE A 115 -13.18 -8.88 -8.42
C ILE A 115 -13.38 -7.38 -8.43
N LYS A 116 -13.88 -6.85 -7.32
CA LYS A 116 -13.95 -5.42 -7.04
C LYS A 116 -12.74 -5.03 -6.20
N TYR A 117 -11.94 -4.08 -6.68
CA TYR A 117 -10.66 -3.75 -6.07
C TYR A 117 -10.36 -2.24 -6.08
N LEU A 118 -9.36 -1.87 -5.28
CA LEU A 118 -8.85 -0.50 -5.18
C LEU A 118 -7.81 -0.19 -6.25
N PRO A 119 -7.95 0.93 -6.97
CA PRO A 119 -7.22 1.17 -8.22
C PRO A 119 -5.70 1.25 -8.07
N TYR A 120 -5.16 1.67 -6.92
CA TYR A 120 -3.73 1.93 -6.75
C TYR A 120 -2.98 0.77 -6.10
N THR A 121 -3.51 0.18 -5.04
CA THR A 121 -2.89 -0.97 -4.34
C THR A 121 -3.35 -2.31 -4.88
N LYS A 122 -4.36 -2.35 -5.77
CA LYS A 122 -5.00 -3.59 -6.23
C LYS A 122 -5.53 -4.45 -5.08
N PHE A 123 -5.90 -3.81 -3.98
CA PHE A 123 -6.49 -4.48 -2.84
C PHE A 123 -7.94 -4.85 -3.12
N VAL A 124 -8.27 -6.11 -2.93
CA VAL A 124 -9.62 -6.65 -3.20
C VAL A 124 -10.57 -6.27 -2.08
N LEU A 125 -11.68 -5.67 -2.46
CA LEU A 125 -12.80 -5.34 -1.57
C LEU A 125 -13.84 -6.47 -1.55
N GLU A 126 -14.11 -7.04 -2.72
CA GLU A 126 -15.15 -8.05 -2.91
C GLU A 126 -14.74 -9.01 -4.02
N ILE A 127 -15.01 -10.30 -3.82
CA ILE A 127 -14.74 -11.35 -4.79
C ILE A 127 -15.97 -12.26 -4.91
N THR A 128 -16.53 -12.34 -6.11
CA THR A 128 -17.78 -13.08 -6.35
C THR A 128 -17.55 -14.12 -7.45
N PRO A 129 -17.81 -15.41 -7.20
CA PRO A 129 -17.70 -16.43 -8.23
C PRO A 129 -18.77 -16.18 -9.30
N ARG A 130 -18.36 -16.20 -10.58
CA ARG A 130 -19.31 -16.29 -11.69
C ARG A 130 -19.40 -17.72 -12.18
N LYS A 131 -20.62 -18.14 -12.52
CA LYS A 131 -20.83 -19.27 -13.40
C LYS A 131 -20.60 -18.74 -14.83
N GLU A 132 -19.77 -19.45 -15.58
CA GLU A 132 -19.70 -19.30 -17.05
C GLU A 132 -21.08 -19.49 -17.67
#